data_AF-A0A940DYD4-F1
#
_entry.id   AF-A0A940DYD4-F1
#
_cell.length_a   1.000
_cell.length_b   1.000
_cell.length_c   1.000
_cell.angle_alpha   90.00
_cell.angle_beta   90.00
_cell.angle_gamma   90.00
#
_symmetry.space_group_name_H-M   'P 1'
#
loop_
_entity.id
_entity.type
_entity.pdbx_description
1 polymer ?
#
loop_
_entity_poly.entity_id
_entity_poly.type
_entity_poly.pdbx_seq_one_letter_code
_entity_poly.pdbx_strand_id
1 'polypeptide(L)' 'MKTTYIFQLPDAMRQDIHNEVQNALYELGFRDEALEREIETAMESRLCDLEDTIDIKKYLVVGTE' A
#
# COMPACT_ATOMS: atom_id res chain seq x y z
N MET A 1 3.98 15.94 -6.10
CA MET A 1 4.31 14.60 -5.56
C MET A 1 4.93 13.78 -6.68
N LYS A 2 6.07 13.11 -6.45
CA LYS A 2 6.56 12.09 -7.38
C LYS A 2 5.48 11.00 -7.45
N THR A 3 5.04 10.63 -8.64
CA THR A 3 4.13 9.51 -8.87
C THR A 3 4.91 8.21 -8.66
N THR A 4 5.08 7.80 -7.40
CA THR A 4 5.68 6.51 -7.05
C THR A 4 4.59 5.45 -7.08
N TYR A 5 4.69 4.52 -8.01
CA TYR A 5 3.81 3.36 -8.03
C TYR A 5 4.33 2.27 -7.09
N ILE A 6 3.43 1.55 -6.45
CA ILE A 6 3.81 0.52 -5.46
C ILE A 6 4.61 -0.59 -6.13
N PHE A 7 4.25 -1.00 -7.35
CA PHE A 7 5.02 -2.00 -8.09
C PHE A 7 6.47 -1.60 -8.40
N GLN A 8 6.81 -0.30 -8.37
CA GLN A 8 8.17 0.21 -8.59
C GLN A 8 9.02 0.20 -7.31
N LEU A 9 8.42 -0.05 -6.15
CA LEU A 9 9.12 -0.12 -4.88
C LEU A 9 9.86 -1.47 -4.76
N PRO A 10 10.92 -1.53 -3.92
CA PRO A 10 11.59 -2.78 -3.59
C PRO A 10 10.64 -3.83 -3.04
N ASP A 11 10.86 -5.11 -3.35
CA ASP A 11 10.04 -6.24 -2.87
C ASP A 11 9.75 -6.20 -1.37
N ALA A 12 10.76 -5.87 -0.56
CA ALA A 12 10.61 -5.74 0.89
C ALA A 12 9.57 -4.68 1.27
N MET A 13 9.56 -3.51 0.61
CA MET A 13 8.55 -2.48 0.84
C MET A 13 7.20 -2.89 0.29
N ARG A 14 7.14 -3.52 -0.89
CA ARG A 14 5.87 -3.99 -1.46
C ARG A 14 5.18 -4.98 -0.54
N GLN A 15 5.94 -5.91 0.04
CA GLN A 15 5.42 -6.88 1.00
C GLN A 15 4.95 -6.21 2.30
N ASP A 16 5.68 -5.19 2.77
CA ASP A 16 5.29 -4.43 3.95
C ASP A 16 3.99 -3.65 3.72
N ILE A 17 3.89 -2.93 2.60
CA ILE A 17 2.69 -2.21 2.17
C ILE A 17 1.52 -3.18 2.01
N HIS A 18 1.73 -4.34 1.37
CA HIS A 18 0.70 -5.37 1.21
C HIS A 18 0.12 -5.78 2.57
N ASN A 19 0.98 -6.03 3.57
CA ASN A 19 0.54 -6.44 4.91
C ASN A 19 -0.20 -5.31 5.64
N GLU A 20 0.28 -4.07 5.56
CA GLU A 20 -0.41 -2.93 6.18
C GLU A 20 -1.77 -2.67 5.52
N VAL A 21 -1.85 -2.71 4.19
CA VAL A 21 -3.10 -2.54 3.43
C VAL A 21 -4.09 -3.66 3.77
N GLN A 22 -3.63 -4.91 3.78
CA GLN A 22 -4.47 -6.04 4.16
C GLN A 22 -5.05 -5.87 5.57
N ASN A 23 -4.23 -5.44 6.53
CA ASN A 23 -4.68 -5.22 7.90
C ASN A 23 -5.67 -4.05 7.99
N ALA A 24 -5.36 -2.91 7.34
CA ALA A 24 -6.23 -1.74 7.33
C ALA A 24 -7.60 -2.04 6.70
N LEU A 25 -7.63 -2.72 5.55
CA LEU A 25 -8.87 -3.15 4.90
C LEU A 25 -9.65 -4.15 5.79
N TYR A 26 -8.95 -5.04 6.49
CA TYR A 26 -9.58 -5.93 7.45
C TYR A 26 -10.21 -5.16 8.63
N GLU A 27 -9.56 -4.10 9.13
CA GLU A 27 -10.11 -3.23 10.18
C GLU A 27 -11.32 -2.40 9.69
N LEU A 28 -11.33 -2.03 8.40
CA LEU A 28 -12.47 -1.39 7.74
C LEU A 28 -13.65 -2.34 7.47
N GLY A 29 -13.49 -3.63 7.73
CA GLY A 29 -14.55 -4.64 7.61
C GLY A 29 -14.60 -5.38 6.27
N PHE A 30 -13.62 -5.18 5.38
CA PHE A 30 -13.49 -5.97 4.15
C PHE A 30 -13.08 -7.41 4.49
N ARG A 31 -13.68 -8.38 3.79
CA ARG A 31 -13.49 -9.82 4.02
C ARG A 31 -13.51 -10.58 2.69
N ASP A 32 -12.92 -11.77 2.70
CA ASP A 32 -12.96 -12.74 1.61
C ASP A 32 -12.54 -12.12 0.25
N GLU A 33 -13.27 -12.42 -0.82
CA GLU A 33 -12.98 -11.94 -2.18
C GLU A 33 -12.95 -10.41 -2.28
N ALA A 34 -13.77 -9.70 -1.48
CA ALA A 34 -13.76 -8.24 -1.49
C ALA A 34 -12.43 -7.69 -0.94
N LEU A 35 -11.85 -8.33 0.08
CA LEU A 35 -10.54 -7.95 0.60
C LEU A 35 -9.44 -8.16 -0.45
N GLU A 36 -9.42 -9.32 -1.11
CA GLU A 36 -8.40 -9.65 -2.13
C GLU A 36 -8.43 -8.67 -3.30
N ARG A 37 -9.63 -8.28 -3.77
CA ARG A 37 -9.79 -7.32 -4.86
C ARG A 37 -9.33 -5.92 -4.50
N GLU A 38 -9.61 -5.46 -3.28
CA GLU A 38 -9.16 -4.16 -2.80
C GLU A 38 -7.63 -4.13 -2.60
N ILE A 39 -7.04 -5.24 -2.13
CA ILE A 39 -5.58 -5.37 -2.02
C ILE A 39 -4.93 -5.33 -3.40
N GLU A 40 -5.43 -6.08 -4.38
CA GLU A 40 -4.90 -6.08 -5.74
C GLU A 40 -4.97 -4.66 -6.35
N THR A 41 -6.12 -4.00 -6.21
CA THR A 41 -6.32 -2.62 -6.66
C THR A 41 -5.35 -1.64 -5.97
N ALA A 42 -5.14 -1.80 -4.66
CA ALA A 42 -4.21 -1.00 -3.89
C ALA A 42 -2.75 -1.21 -4.37
N MET A 43 -2.35 -2.46 -4.65
CA MET A 43 -1.00 -2.80 -5.10
C MET A 43 -0.65 -2.31 -6.51
N GLU A 44 -1.66 -2.13 -7.38
CA GLU A 44 -1.48 -1.53 -8.70
C GLU A 44 -1.54 0.01 -8.68
N SER A 45 -1.98 0.60 -7.57
CA SER A 45 -2.16 2.05 -7.42
C SER A 45 -0.85 2.79 -7.10
N ARG A 46 -0.93 4.12 -7.06
CA ARG A 46 0.19 4.94 -6.59
C ARG A 46 0.24 4.86 -5.07
N LEU A 47 1.45 4.93 -4.52
CA LEU A 47 1.64 4.95 -3.08
C LEU A 47 0.83 6.08 -2.42
N CYS A 48 0.76 7.26 -3.05
CA CYS A 48 0.00 8.40 -2.54
C CYS A 48 -1.52 8.17 -2.49
N ASP A 49 -2.07 7.24 -3.28
CA ASP A 49 -3.50 6.92 -3.22
C ASP A 49 -3.84 6.15 -1.93
N LEU A 50 -2.84 5.55 -1.27
CA LEU A 50 -3.01 4.82 -0.01
C LEU A 50 -2.79 5.68 1.24
N GLU A 51 -2.58 7.01 1.11
CA GLU A 51 -2.33 7.91 2.25
C GLU A 51 -3.48 7.92 3.28
N ASP A 52 -4.70 7.67 2.83
CA ASP A 52 -5.89 7.59 3.69
C ASP A 52 -6.01 6.22 4.41
N THR A 53 -5.36 5.19 3.87
CA THR A 53 -5.45 3.80 4.35
C THR A 53 -4.27 3.40 5.23
N ILE A 54 -3.05 3.82 4.88
CA ILE A 54 -1.81 3.47 5.58
C ILE A 54 -0.88 4.69 5.71
N ASP A 55 0.09 4.62 6.62
CA ASP A 55 1.11 5.67 6.74
C ASP A 55 2.17 5.54 5.64
N ILE A 56 1.92 6.19 4.49
CA ILE A 56 2.81 6.13 3.33
C ILE A 56 4.16 6.80 3.56
N LYS A 57 4.27 7.65 4.58
CA LYS A 57 5.48 8.42 4.89
C LYS A 57 6.65 7.50 5.23
N LYS A 58 6.38 6.34 5.86
CA LYS A 58 7.38 5.28 6.09
C LYS A 58 8.16 4.90 4.83
N TYR A 59 7.51 4.91 3.68
CA TYR A 59 8.09 4.44 2.40
C TYR A 59 8.64 5.59 1.54
N LEU A 60 8.32 6.84 1.87
CA LEU A 60 8.82 8.02 1.16
C LEU A 60 10.21 8.48 1.62
N VAL A 61 10.65 8.05 2.81
CA VAL A 61 11.92 8.49 3.44
C VAL A 61 13.14 7.74 2.88
N VAL A 62 12.96 6.63 2.16
CA VAL A 62 14.06 5.78 1.66
C VAL A 62 14.77 6.36 0.42
N GLY A 63 14.68 7.67 0.19
CA GLY A 63 15.30 8.39 -0.91
C GLY A 63 16.12 9.62 -0.49
N THR A 64 16.41 9.80 0.80
CA THR A 64 17.25 10.89 1.30
C THR A 64 18.37 10.36 2.18
N GLU A 65 19.32 9.65 1.57
CA GLU A 65 20.69 9.52 2.07
C GLU A 65 21.68 9.59 0.90
#